data_AF-A0A7V9IW86-F1
#
_entry.id   AF-A0A7V9IW86-F1
#
_cell.length_a   1.000
_cell.length_b   1.000
_cell.length_c   1.000
_cell.angle_alpha   90.00
_cell.angle_beta   90.00
_cell.angle_gamma   90.00
#
_symmetry.space_group_name_H-M   'P 1'
#
loop_
_entity.id
_entity.type
_entity.pdbx_description
1 polymer ?
#
loop_
_entity_poly.entity_id
_entity_poly.type
_entity_poly.pdbx_seq_one_letter_code
_entity_poly.pdbx_strand_id
1 'polypeptide(L)'
;MATAPPATSAQNERGPSAKARASEQASQSIPIRYYNAAPRSAEFVDRAVRAWNRALVGSHFRAVPRRDARVVIRAARPSERCGGLARIRGARTSRRRDTLLRYGYHTSAVVTLGEICPPAVRALVATHELGHVLGLNHERRRCSVMSPKGEVVNGTLNPYPGCSPDLWAMLTRELVTDSDLRAARALYPKPADAGVTPRSRTTPRSESSAGQRSASPAPPFSPRSSGSCADEPRAPEKCPTAGQPKRASAPSAARLAQPRRVDDLPRAAAHALE
;
A
#
# COMPACT_ATOMS: atom_id res chain seq x y z
N MET A 1 54.48 47.39 3.25
CA MET A 1 53.11 47.45 3.81
C MET A 1 52.25 46.53 2.96
N ALA A 2 51.81 45.39 3.51
CA ALA A 2 51.00 44.42 2.79
C ALA A 2 49.51 44.76 2.98
N THR A 3 48.84 45.06 1.86
CA THR A 3 47.42 45.38 1.83
C THR A 3 46.60 44.12 2.08
N ALA A 4 45.83 44.09 3.17
CA ALA A 4 44.95 42.96 3.48
C ALA A 4 43.84 42.86 2.42
N PRO A 5 43.51 41.64 1.93
CA PRO A 5 42.43 41.46 0.98
C PRO A 5 41.06 41.80 1.63
N PRO A 6 40.13 42.38 0.87
CA PRO A 6 38.82 42.75 1.39
C PRO A 6 38.04 41.51 1.82
N ALA A 7 37.46 41.57 3.02
CA ALA A 7 36.58 40.56 3.56
C ALA A 7 35.39 40.34 2.61
N THR A 8 35.34 39.16 2.00
CA THR A 8 34.23 38.75 1.14
C THR A 8 33.00 38.60 2.03
N SER A 9 32.04 39.53 1.90
CA SER A 9 30.74 39.42 2.56
C SER A 9 30.06 38.15 2.09
N ALA A 10 30.03 37.14 2.95
CA ALA A 10 29.24 35.93 2.75
C ALA A 10 27.76 36.33 2.73
N GLN A 11 27.23 36.56 1.53
CA GLN A 11 25.81 36.72 1.34
C GLN A 11 25.15 35.40 1.75
N ASN A 12 24.39 35.47 2.84
CA ASN A 12 23.51 34.42 3.33
C ASN A 12 22.48 34.11 2.24
N GLU A 13 22.80 33.20 1.32
CA GLU A 13 21.83 32.63 0.39
C GLU A 13 20.84 31.76 1.18
N ARG A 14 19.83 32.41 1.77
CA ARG A 14 18.65 31.74 2.28
C ARG A 14 17.96 31.10 1.10
N GLY A 15 18.24 29.82 0.88
CA GLY A 15 17.58 29.02 -0.13
C GLY A 15 16.04 29.09 0.00
N PRO A 16 15.30 28.68 -1.05
CA PRO A 16 13.86 28.81 -1.09
C PRO A 16 13.20 28.18 0.14
N SER A 17 12.25 28.91 0.73
CA SER A 17 11.46 28.49 1.89
C SER A 17 10.83 27.11 1.67
N ALA A 18 10.66 26.34 2.75
CA ALA A 18 9.98 25.04 2.72
C ALA A 18 8.61 25.10 2.02
N LYS A 19 7.88 26.21 2.16
CA LYS A 19 6.59 26.44 1.49
C LYS A 19 6.74 26.54 -0.04
N ALA A 20 7.77 27.23 -0.52
CA ALA A 20 8.05 27.36 -1.95
C ALA A 20 8.43 26.00 -2.56
N ARG A 21 9.30 25.24 -1.88
CA ARG A 21 9.69 23.89 -2.32
C ARG A 21 8.50 22.93 -2.38
N ALA A 22 7.61 22.97 -1.39
CA ALA A 22 6.40 22.15 -1.38
C ALA A 22 5.44 22.52 -2.53
N SER A 23 5.29 23.81 -2.83
CA SER A 23 4.44 24.30 -3.92
C SER A 23 4.97 23.91 -5.30
N GLU A 24 6.28 23.99 -5.50
CA GLU A 24 6.94 23.56 -6.74
C GLU A 24 6.88 22.04 -6.91
N GLN A 25 7.11 21.28 -5.85
CA GLN A 25 6.97 19.82 -5.92
C GLN A 25 5.52 19.39 -6.18
N ALA A 26 4.54 20.15 -5.67
CA ALA A 26 3.13 19.92 -5.97
C ALA A 26 2.79 20.21 -7.44
N SER A 27 3.34 21.28 -8.04
CA SER A 27 3.10 21.60 -9.45
C SER A 27 3.71 20.58 -10.42
N GLN A 28 4.79 19.91 -10.00
CA GLN A 28 5.43 18.83 -10.76
C GLN A 28 4.79 17.44 -10.52
N SER A 29 3.91 17.32 -9.53
CA SER A 29 3.32 16.03 -9.16
C SER A 29 2.10 15.67 -10.00
N ILE A 30 2.00 14.40 -10.40
CA ILE A 30 0.92 13.93 -11.28
C ILE A 30 -0.36 13.70 -10.45
N PRO A 31 -1.50 14.33 -10.80
CA PRO A 31 -2.74 14.16 -10.04
C PRO A 31 -3.47 12.86 -10.37
N ILE A 32 -3.64 12.01 -9.37
CA ILE A 32 -4.50 10.83 -9.38
C ILE A 32 -5.90 11.24 -8.95
N ARG A 33 -6.77 11.46 -9.93
CA ARG A 33 -8.17 11.84 -9.72
C ARG A 33 -9.00 10.68 -9.18
N TYR A 34 -9.54 10.81 -7.97
CA TYR A 34 -10.36 9.79 -7.33
C TYR A 34 -11.75 10.29 -6.94
N TYR A 35 -12.71 9.38 -6.87
CA TYR A 35 -14.04 9.59 -6.30
C TYR A 35 -14.32 8.54 -5.24
N ASN A 36 -14.69 8.99 -4.04
CA ASN A 36 -15.10 8.10 -2.97
C ASN A 36 -16.62 7.86 -3.00
N ALA A 37 -17.01 6.67 -3.45
CA ALA A 37 -18.39 6.18 -3.43
C ALA A 37 -18.71 5.37 -2.15
N ALA A 38 -17.83 5.37 -1.15
CA ALA A 38 -17.98 4.67 0.12
C ALA A 38 -18.09 5.70 1.28
N PRO A 39 -19.27 6.31 1.50
CA PRO A 39 -19.42 7.40 2.48
C PRO A 39 -19.07 6.95 3.90
N ARG A 40 -19.43 5.71 4.28
CA ARG A 40 -19.08 5.13 5.59
C ARG A 40 -17.58 4.91 5.78
N SER A 41 -16.79 4.96 4.71
CA SER A 41 -15.33 4.84 4.71
C SER A 41 -14.62 6.19 4.52
N ALA A 42 -15.36 7.30 4.44
CA ALA A 42 -14.80 8.57 4.00
C ALA A 42 -13.60 9.05 4.81
N GLU A 43 -13.70 9.00 6.14
CA GLU A 43 -12.61 9.41 7.03
C GLU A 43 -11.34 8.55 6.84
N PHE A 44 -11.50 7.25 6.62
CA PHE A 44 -10.37 6.32 6.45
C PHE A 44 -9.69 6.50 5.10
N VAL A 45 -10.49 6.70 4.05
CA VAL A 45 -10.00 7.05 2.71
C VAL A 45 -9.23 8.36 2.76
N ASP A 46 -9.77 9.36 3.45
CA ASP A 46 -9.16 10.68 3.61
C ASP A 46 -7.83 10.61 4.40
N ARG A 47 -7.76 9.81 5.48
CA ARG A 47 -6.49 9.51 6.17
C ARG A 47 -5.46 8.87 5.23
N ALA A 48 -5.85 7.85 4.47
CA ALA A 48 -4.97 7.15 3.54
C ALA A 48 -4.46 8.07 2.42
N VAL A 49 -5.35 8.89 1.83
CA VAL A 49 -5.02 9.90 0.82
C VAL A 49 -4.04 10.92 1.38
N ARG A 50 -4.28 11.44 2.58
CA ARG A 50 -3.35 12.38 3.23
C ARG A 50 -1.97 11.75 3.47
N ALA A 51 -1.91 10.49 3.90
CA ALA A 51 -0.65 9.81 4.13
C ALA A 51 0.18 9.72 2.84
N TRP A 52 -0.42 9.27 1.73
CA TRP A 52 0.25 9.23 0.43
C TRP A 52 0.59 10.61 -0.14
N ASN A 53 -0.26 11.62 0.06
CA ASN A 53 0.03 12.98 -0.42
C ASN A 53 1.20 13.62 0.34
N ARG A 54 1.29 13.42 1.66
CA ARG A 54 2.43 13.90 2.48
C ARG A 54 3.75 13.19 2.15
N ALA A 55 3.68 11.97 1.61
CA ALA A 55 4.86 11.21 1.21
C ALA A 55 5.65 11.84 0.04
N LEU A 56 5.00 12.71 -0.73
CA LEU A 56 5.57 13.47 -1.85
C LEU A 56 6.31 12.59 -2.87
N VAL A 57 5.67 11.49 -3.26
CA VAL A 57 6.23 10.45 -4.15
C VAL A 57 6.09 10.79 -5.63
N GLY A 58 6.02 12.06 -6.02
CA GLY A 58 5.86 12.47 -7.43
C GLY A 58 4.44 12.33 -8.01
N SER A 59 3.50 11.75 -7.25
CA SER A 59 2.06 11.74 -7.54
C SER A 59 1.27 12.16 -6.30
N HIS A 60 0.04 12.67 -6.50
CA HIS A 60 -0.88 12.97 -5.39
C HIS A 60 -2.32 12.62 -5.75
N PHE A 61 -3.09 12.20 -4.77
CA PHE A 61 -4.53 11.94 -4.91
C PHE A 61 -5.33 13.24 -4.79
N ARG A 62 -6.26 13.45 -5.73
CA ARG A 62 -7.18 14.59 -5.76
C ARG A 62 -8.62 14.11 -5.88
N ALA A 63 -9.46 14.50 -4.93
CA ALA A 63 -10.89 14.22 -4.98
C ALA A 63 -11.54 14.98 -6.14
N VAL A 64 -12.38 14.31 -6.92
CA VAL A 64 -13.14 14.90 -8.04
C VAL A 64 -14.53 14.28 -8.12
N PRO A 65 -15.49 14.91 -8.83
CA PRO A 65 -16.77 14.27 -9.15
C PRO A 65 -16.58 12.94 -9.87
N ARG A 66 -17.55 12.03 -9.71
CA ARG A 66 -17.48 10.66 -10.26
C ARG A 66 -17.16 10.62 -11.76
N ARG A 67 -17.74 11.52 -12.56
CA ARG A 67 -17.55 11.58 -14.02
C ARG A 67 -16.09 11.86 -14.43
N ASP A 68 -15.32 12.52 -13.56
CA ASP A 68 -13.93 12.92 -13.81
C ASP A 68 -12.91 11.98 -13.15
N ALA A 69 -13.38 11.06 -12.31
CA ALA A 69 -12.54 10.17 -11.54
C ALA A 69 -11.93 9.07 -12.42
N ARG A 70 -10.63 8.82 -12.20
CA ARG A 70 -9.94 7.63 -12.74
C ARG A 70 -9.95 6.49 -11.72
N VAL A 71 -10.01 6.82 -10.43
CA VAL A 71 -10.08 5.85 -9.33
C VAL A 71 -11.43 5.98 -8.66
N VAL A 72 -12.18 4.89 -8.55
CA VAL A 72 -13.45 4.86 -7.81
C VAL A 72 -13.30 3.94 -6.62
N ILE A 73 -13.44 4.51 -5.43
CA ILE A 73 -13.40 3.77 -4.16
C ILE A 73 -14.83 3.42 -3.77
N ARG A 74 -15.12 2.16 -3.47
CA ARG A 74 -16.45 1.64 -3.17
C ARG A 74 -16.43 0.81 -1.90
N ALA A 75 -17.59 0.72 -1.26
CA ALA A 75 -17.79 -0.23 -0.17
C ALA A 75 -17.77 -1.66 -0.72
N ALA A 76 -17.15 -2.56 0.03
CA ALA A 76 -17.29 -3.99 -0.16
C ALA A 76 -18.72 -4.45 0.10
N ARG A 77 -19.05 -5.66 -0.38
CA ARG A 77 -20.27 -6.31 0.07
C ARG A 77 -20.18 -6.57 1.58
N PRO A 78 -21.30 -6.48 2.34
CA PRO A 78 -21.28 -6.70 3.79
C PRO A 78 -20.70 -8.04 4.22
N SER A 79 -20.77 -9.08 3.38
CA SER A 79 -20.23 -10.41 3.66
C SER A 79 -18.71 -10.54 3.46
N GLU A 80 -18.03 -9.53 2.91
CA GLU A 80 -16.60 -9.59 2.67
C GLU A 80 -15.83 -9.33 3.97
N ARG A 81 -14.84 -10.18 4.24
CA ARG A 81 -13.93 -10.05 5.38
C ARG A 81 -13.16 -8.72 5.32
N CYS A 82 -12.48 -8.39 6.41
CA CYS A 82 -11.57 -7.27 6.44
C CYS A 82 -10.48 -7.40 5.40
N GLY A 83 -10.59 -6.57 4.37
CA GLY A 83 -9.69 -6.54 3.23
C GLY A 83 -10.14 -5.52 2.21
N GLY A 84 -9.36 -5.44 1.16
CA GLY A 84 -9.68 -4.64 0.00
C GLY A 84 -9.22 -5.31 -1.29
N LEU A 85 -9.57 -4.66 -2.39
CA LEU A 85 -9.09 -5.07 -3.71
C LEU A 85 -9.00 -3.86 -4.62
N ALA A 86 -7.80 -3.57 -5.10
CA ALA A 86 -7.52 -2.63 -6.16
C ALA A 86 -7.48 -3.35 -7.52
N ARG A 87 -8.54 -3.17 -8.33
CA ARG A 87 -8.60 -3.69 -9.70
C ARG A 87 -8.21 -2.62 -10.70
N ILE A 88 -7.02 -2.74 -11.28
CA ILE A 88 -6.49 -1.80 -12.27
C ILE A 88 -6.91 -2.27 -13.69
N ARG A 89 -7.83 -1.55 -14.34
CA ARG A 89 -8.31 -1.87 -15.69
C ARG A 89 -7.28 -1.52 -16.76
N GLY A 90 -6.98 -2.44 -17.67
CA GLY A 90 -6.10 -2.19 -18.83
C GLY A 90 -4.68 -2.73 -18.68
N ALA A 91 -4.29 -3.23 -17.50
CA ALA A 91 -3.06 -3.99 -17.32
C ALA A 91 -3.23 -5.43 -17.84
N ARG A 92 -3.39 -5.59 -19.17
CA ARG A 92 -3.63 -6.92 -19.79
C ARG A 92 -2.38 -7.79 -19.89
N THR A 93 -1.17 -7.29 -19.63
CA THR A 93 0.04 -8.12 -19.58
C THR A 93 1.08 -7.53 -18.61
N SER A 94 1.77 -8.40 -17.86
CA SER A 94 2.81 -8.03 -16.89
C SER A 94 3.96 -7.23 -17.50
N ARG A 95 4.24 -7.39 -18.80
CA ARG A 95 5.33 -6.68 -19.50
C ARG A 95 5.01 -5.24 -19.92
N ARG A 96 3.74 -4.81 -19.92
CA ARG A 96 3.34 -3.42 -20.27
C ARG A 96 2.91 -2.57 -19.07
N ARG A 97 2.96 -3.11 -17.85
CA ARG A 97 2.63 -2.37 -16.62
C ARG A 97 3.58 -1.21 -16.37
N ASP A 98 4.87 -1.41 -16.60
CA ASP A 98 5.90 -0.40 -16.34
C ASP A 98 5.76 0.83 -17.25
N THR A 99 5.28 0.64 -18.48
CA THR A 99 5.12 1.73 -19.44
C THR A 99 3.89 2.59 -19.11
N LEU A 100 2.75 1.99 -18.78
CA LEU A 100 1.51 2.73 -18.54
C LEU A 100 1.55 3.61 -17.28
N LEU A 101 2.22 3.15 -16.23
CA LEU A 101 2.41 3.92 -15.00
C LEU A 101 3.39 5.10 -15.19
N ARG A 102 4.43 4.91 -15.99
CA ARG A 102 5.47 5.92 -16.24
C ARG A 102 5.01 7.08 -17.13
N TYR A 103 4.01 6.85 -18.00
CA TYR A 103 3.48 7.86 -18.92
C TYR A 103 2.16 8.51 -18.45
N GLY A 104 1.78 8.36 -17.18
CA GLY A 104 0.57 9.03 -16.66
C GLY A 104 -0.75 8.47 -17.21
N TYR A 105 -0.73 7.29 -17.85
CA TYR A 105 -1.95 6.58 -18.22
C TYR A 105 -2.52 5.90 -16.98
N HIS A 106 -3.22 6.69 -16.16
CA HIS A 106 -3.98 6.19 -15.01
C HIS A 106 -5.11 5.30 -15.52
N THR A 107 -4.81 4.02 -15.54
CA THR A 107 -5.72 2.90 -15.70
C THR A 107 -6.83 3.01 -14.66
N SER A 108 -8.09 2.83 -15.07
CA SER A 108 -9.20 3.00 -14.13
C SER A 108 -9.10 1.97 -13.01
N ALA A 109 -9.10 2.43 -11.76
CA ALA A 109 -9.01 1.54 -10.60
C ALA A 109 -10.35 1.50 -9.86
N VAL A 110 -10.77 0.30 -9.46
CA VAL A 110 -11.82 0.13 -8.46
C VAL A 110 -11.16 -0.38 -7.19
N VAL A 111 -11.32 0.38 -6.11
CA VAL A 111 -10.87 -0.01 -4.76
C VAL A 111 -12.11 -0.40 -3.97
N THR A 112 -12.14 -1.64 -3.49
CA THR A 112 -13.21 -2.15 -2.61
C THR A 112 -12.71 -2.16 -1.17
N LEU A 113 -13.50 -1.70 -0.19
CA LEU A 113 -13.12 -1.66 1.24
C LEU A 113 -14.16 -2.35 2.12
N GLY A 114 -13.74 -3.31 2.93
CA GLY A 114 -14.58 -3.93 3.97
C GLY A 114 -15.12 -2.91 4.99
N GLU A 115 -16.42 -2.93 5.27
CA GLU A 115 -17.04 -1.98 6.21
C GLU A 115 -17.08 -2.46 7.67
N ILE A 116 -16.94 -3.77 7.92
CA ILE A 116 -17.09 -4.39 9.25
C ILE A 116 -15.81 -4.27 10.10
N CYS A 117 -14.77 -3.62 9.57
CA CYS A 117 -13.47 -3.61 10.21
C CYS A 117 -13.32 -2.51 11.27
N PRO A 118 -12.44 -2.73 12.25
CA PRO A 118 -12.05 -1.67 13.17
C PRO A 118 -11.53 -0.44 12.39
N PRO A 119 -11.78 0.79 12.88
CA PRO A 119 -11.37 2.04 12.24
C PRO A 119 -9.91 2.07 11.77
N ALA A 120 -8.96 1.67 12.62
CA ALA A 120 -7.53 1.64 12.29
C ALA A 120 -7.21 0.68 11.14
N VAL A 121 -7.90 -0.48 11.11
CA VAL A 121 -7.75 -1.48 10.05
C VAL A 121 -8.27 -0.94 8.72
N ARG A 122 -9.38 -0.20 8.72
CA ARG A 122 -9.95 0.40 7.50
C ARG A 122 -9.00 1.41 6.87
N ALA A 123 -8.33 2.23 7.69
CA ALA A 123 -7.32 3.18 7.20
C ALA A 123 -6.10 2.45 6.61
N LEU A 124 -5.63 1.37 7.24
CA LEU A 124 -4.52 0.56 6.72
C LEU A 124 -4.88 -0.11 5.39
N VAL A 125 -6.06 -0.76 5.31
CA VAL A 125 -6.55 -1.36 4.07
C VAL A 125 -6.68 -0.31 2.98
N ALA A 126 -7.30 0.83 3.26
CA ALA A 126 -7.40 1.92 2.28
C ALA A 126 -6.00 2.39 1.81
N THR A 127 -5.03 2.47 2.72
CA THR A 127 -3.65 2.86 2.37
C THR A 127 -2.96 1.81 1.49
N HIS A 128 -3.14 0.52 1.80
CA HIS A 128 -2.65 -0.60 0.99
C HIS A 128 -3.20 -0.56 -0.44
N GLU A 129 -4.53 -0.45 -0.58
CA GLU A 129 -5.17 -0.43 -1.89
C GLU A 129 -4.78 0.81 -2.71
N LEU A 130 -4.62 1.97 -2.06
CA LEU A 130 -4.10 3.16 -2.74
C LEU A 130 -2.62 3.02 -3.14
N GLY A 131 -1.83 2.24 -2.40
CA GLY A 131 -0.48 1.87 -2.82
C GLY A 131 -0.47 1.08 -4.12
N HIS A 132 -1.42 0.16 -4.31
CA HIS A 132 -1.60 -0.52 -5.60
C HIS A 132 -2.00 0.45 -6.72
N VAL A 133 -2.81 1.45 -6.43
CA VAL A 133 -3.14 2.51 -7.41
C VAL A 133 -1.89 3.30 -7.84
N LEU A 134 -0.92 3.49 -6.94
CA LEU A 134 0.40 4.05 -7.23
C LEU A 134 1.33 3.07 -7.97
N GLY A 135 0.88 1.84 -8.27
CA GLY A 135 1.67 0.82 -8.95
C GLY A 135 2.57 -0.01 -8.04
N LEU A 136 2.44 0.12 -6.71
CA LEU A 136 3.20 -0.70 -5.77
C LEU A 136 2.73 -2.14 -5.82
N ASN A 137 3.69 -3.06 -5.81
CA ASN A 137 3.44 -4.48 -5.59
C ASN A 137 3.44 -4.79 -4.09
N HIS A 138 2.99 -6.00 -3.76
CA HIS A 138 3.11 -6.52 -2.41
C HIS A 138 4.58 -6.56 -1.94
N GLU A 139 4.84 -6.05 -0.74
CA GLU A 139 6.11 -6.27 -0.02
C GLU A 139 6.00 -7.56 0.80
N ARG A 140 6.98 -8.47 0.70
CA ARG A 140 6.89 -9.80 1.35
C ARG A 140 7.98 -10.02 2.40
N ARG A 141 8.91 -9.08 2.54
CA ARG A 141 10.13 -9.25 3.32
C ARG A 141 10.20 -8.31 4.52
N ARG A 142 9.38 -7.27 4.57
CA ARG A 142 9.47 -6.19 5.56
C ARG A 142 8.12 -5.90 6.17
N CYS A 143 8.16 -5.28 7.34
CA CYS A 143 6.97 -4.65 7.90
C CYS A 143 6.62 -3.41 7.08
N SER A 144 5.52 -3.48 6.34
CA SER A 144 5.14 -2.49 5.32
C SER A 144 3.61 -2.51 5.17
N VAL A 145 3.01 -1.38 4.81
CA VAL A 145 1.57 -1.33 4.54
C VAL A 145 1.21 -2.15 3.30
N MET A 146 2.16 -2.35 2.37
CA MET A 146 2.01 -3.16 1.18
C MET A 146 2.20 -4.66 1.44
N SER A 147 2.33 -5.11 2.69
CA SER A 147 2.41 -6.53 3.01
C SER A 147 1.08 -7.24 2.74
N PRO A 148 1.07 -8.38 1.99
CA PRO A 148 -0.17 -9.03 1.57
C PRO A 148 -0.84 -9.86 2.66
N LYS A 149 -0.09 -10.20 3.72
CA LYS A 149 -0.61 -10.98 4.85
C LYS A 149 -0.79 -10.05 6.03
N GLY A 150 -2.03 -9.66 6.27
CA GLY A 150 -2.51 -9.21 7.56
C GLY A 150 -3.72 -10.07 7.88
N GLU A 151 -3.68 -10.80 8.99
CA GLU A 151 -4.82 -11.60 9.41
C GLU A 151 -5.59 -10.82 10.46
N VAL A 152 -6.88 -10.59 10.26
CA VAL A 152 -7.72 -10.07 11.35
C VAL A 152 -8.13 -11.24 12.23
N VAL A 153 -7.41 -11.45 13.33
CA VAL A 153 -7.74 -12.44 14.37
C VAL A 153 -8.55 -11.74 15.46
N ASN A 154 -9.78 -12.17 15.69
CA ASN A 154 -10.69 -11.61 16.71
C ASN A 154 -10.84 -10.08 16.62
N GLY A 155 -10.97 -9.54 15.41
CA GLY A 155 -11.07 -8.08 15.19
C GLY A 155 -9.76 -7.33 15.37
N THR A 156 -8.65 -8.01 15.68
CA THR A 156 -7.31 -7.41 15.74
C THR A 156 -6.55 -7.81 14.47
N LEU A 157 -6.13 -6.82 13.68
CA LEU A 157 -5.25 -7.09 12.55
C LEU A 157 -3.88 -7.49 13.11
N ASN A 158 -3.61 -8.79 13.06
CA ASN A 158 -2.33 -9.39 13.34
C ASN A 158 -1.38 -9.02 12.20
N PRO A 159 -0.32 -8.25 12.49
CA PRO A 159 0.61 -7.85 11.45
C PRO A 159 1.32 -9.06 10.85
N TYR A 160 1.97 -8.84 9.71
CA TYR A 160 2.81 -9.84 9.06
C TYR A 160 3.77 -10.49 10.09
N PRO A 161 3.98 -11.82 10.05
CA PRO A 161 4.96 -12.48 10.90
C PRO A 161 6.34 -11.81 10.76
N GLY A 162 6.82 -11.15 11.82
CA GLY A 162 8.07 -10.39 11.82
C GLY A 162 7.93 -8.87 11.94
N CYS A 163 6.72 -8.31 12.01
CA CYS A 163 6.51 -6.95 12.51
C CYS A 163 6.57 -6.94 14.05
N SER A 164 7.43 -6.10 14.64
CA SER A 164 7.37 -5.85 16.08
C SER A 164 6.11 -5.05 16.45
N PRO A 165 5.61 -5.13 17.70
CA PRO A 165 4.50 -4.31 18.18
C PRO A 165 4.72 -2.80 17.96
N ASP A 166 5.95 -2.31 18.13
CA ASP A 166 6.28 -0.90 17.92
C ASP A 166 6.17 -0.47 16.46
N LEU A 167 6.64 -1.31 15.53
CA LEU A 167 6.48 -1.08 14.10
C LEU A 167 5.01 -1.08 13.70
N TRP A 168 4.19 -1.89 14.38
CA TRP A 168 2.75 -1.90 14.17
C TRP A 168 2.06 -0.63 14.66
N ALA A 169 2.43 -0.16 15.85
CA ALA A 169 1.94 1.12 16.37
C ALA A 169 2.35 2.28 15.44
N MET A 170 3.54 2.22 14.86
CA MET A 170 3.98 3.19 13.85
C MET A 170 3.14 3.09 12.56
N LEU A 171 2.91 1.89 12.02
CA LEU A 171 2.07 1.68 10.84
C LEU A 171 0.65 2.22 11.02
N THR A 172 0.02 2.01 12.18
CA THR A 172 -1.34 2.50 12.44
C THR A 172 -1.42 4.02 12.62
N ARG A 173 -0.31 4.68 12.98
CA ARG A 173 -0.21 6.15 13.07
C ARG A 173 0.10 6.79 11.72
N GLU A 174 1.20 6.35 11.09
CA GLU A 174 1.76 6.97 9.88
C GLU A 174 1.14 6.43 8.58
N LEU A 175 0.59 5.21 8.61
CA LEU A 175 0.01 4.46 7.50
C LEU A 175 0.99 4.07 6.37
N VAL A 176 2.08 4.82 6.16
CA VAL A 176 3.08 4.57 5.13
C VAL A 176 4.47 4.46 5.78
N THR A 177 5.21 3.41 5.47
CA THR A 177 6.58 3.19 6.00
C THR A 177 7.65 3.69 5.05
N ASP A 178 8.89 3.84 5.55
CA ASP A 178 10.05 4.15 4.71
C ASP A 178 10.27 3.15 3.55
N SER A 179 9.92 1.87 3.75
CA SER A 179 10.03 0.88 2.68
C SER A 179 9.03 1.17 1.56
N ASP A 180 7.81 1.56 1.93
CA ASP A 180 6.75 1.95 0.99
C ASP A 180 7.15 3.23 0.24
N LEU A 181 7.70 4.22 0.95
CA LEU A 181 8.18 5.47 0.37
C LEU A 181 9.30 5.25 -0.66
N ARG A 182 10.28 4.41 -0.34
CA ARG A 182 11.37 4.08 -1.27
C ARG A 182 10.84 3.40 -2.53
N ALA A 183 9.94 2.42 -2.37
CA ALA A 183 9.34 1.73 -3.50
C ALA A 183 8.52 2.69 -4.39
N ALA A 184 7.74 3.59 -3.78
CA ALA A 184 6.92 4.55 -4.52
C ALA A 184 7.77 5.57 -5.28
N ARG A 185 8.80 6.14 -4.63
CA ARG A 185 9.71 7.09 -5.28
C ARG A 185 10.48 6.48 -6.46
N ALA A 186 10.77 5.19 -6.41
CA ALA A 186 11.41 4.49 -7.53
C ALA A 186 10.51 4.43 -8.79
N LEU A 187 9.18 4.47 -8.62
CA LEU A 187 8.21 4.50 -9.73
C LEU A 187 8.03 5.90 -10.33
N TYR A 188 8.24 6.94 -9.53
CA TYR A 188 7.99 8.34 -9.87
C TYR A 188 9.25 9.19 -9.62
N PRO A 189 10.33 8.97 -10.38
CA PRO A 189 11.55 9.75 -10.25
C PRO A 189 11.27 11.23 -10.54
N LYS A 190 11.97 12.14 -9.85
CA LYS A 190 11.83 13.57 -10.11
C LYS A 190 12.31 13.90 -11.52
N PRO A 191 11.69 14.85 -12.23
CA PRO A 191 12.11 15.24 -13.58
C PRO A 191 13.58 15.65 -13.68
N ALA A 192 14.16 16.24 -12.62
CA ALA A 192 15.59 16.60 -12.57
C ALA A 192 16.52 15.38 -12.70
N ASP A 193 16.07 14.20 -12.28
CA ASP A 193 16.83 12.94 -12.39
C ASP A 193 16.64 12.29 -13.78
N ALA A 194 15.62 12.70 -14.55
CA ALA A 194 15.34 12.15 -15.87
C ALA A 194 16.18 12.78 -17.00
N GLY A 195 16.77 13.96 -16.76
CA GLY A 195 17.60 14.70 -17.71
C GLY A 195 19.09 14.39 -17.66
N VAL A 196 19.56 13.72 -16.60
CA VAL A 196 20.93 13.18 -16.57
C VAL A 196 20.90 11.87 -17.34
N THR A 197 21.07 11.95 -18.66
CA THR A 197 21.47 10.78 -19.43
C THR A 197 22.67 10.16 -18.71
N PRO A 198 22.65 8.86 -18.37
CA PRO A 198 23.84 8.21 -17.86
C PRO A 198 24.90 8.47 -18.91
N ARG A 199 25.87 9.34 -18.58
CA ARG A 199 27.00 9.63 -19.45
C ARG A 199 27.57 8.25 -19.75
N SER A 200 27.39 7.79 -20.99
CA SER A 200 27.83 6.47 -21.41
C SER A 200 29.23 6.33 -20.86
N ARG A 201 29.44 5.42 -19.91
CA ARG A 201 30.79 5.07 -19.48
C ARG A 201 31.43 4.56 -20.76
N THR A 202 32.16 5.43 -21.43
CA THR A 202 33.18 5.04 -22.39
C THR A 202 34.13 4.20 -21.55
N THR A 203 33.86 2.90 -21.47
CA THR A 203 34.85 1.94 -21.03
C THR A 203 36.07 2.23 -21.88
N PRO A 204 37.23 2.58 -21.30
CA PRO A 204 38.46 2.58 -22.06
C PRO A 204 38.53 1.21 -22.73
N ARG A 205 38.52 1.23 -24.06
CA ARG A 205 38.72 0.05 -24.88
C ARG A 205 40.12 -0.45 -24.48
N SER A 206 40.16 -1.45 -23.60
CA SER A 206 41.39 -2.15 -23.24
C SER A 206 41.89 -2.78 -24.53
N GLU A 207 42.96 -2.21 -25.06
CA GLU A 207 43.68 -2.82 -26.16
C GLU A 207 44.15 -4.20 -25.74
N SER A 208 43.85 -5.12 -26.65
CA SER A 208 44.35 -6.48 -26.76
C SER A 208 45.78 -6.64 -26.24
N SER A 209 45.95 -7.43 -25.19
CA SER A 209 47.15 -8.22 -24.98
C SER A 209 46.73 -9.70 -24.94
N ALA A 210 47.07 -10.39 -26.03
CA ALA A 210 46.99 -11.82 -26.15
C ALA A 210 47.86 -12.47 -25.06
N GLY A 211 47.31 -13.45 -24.33
CA GLY A 211 48.08 -14.11 -23.28
C GLY A 211 47.34 -15.24 -22.59
N GLN A 212 47.50 -16.44 -23.14
CA GLN A 212 47.54 -17.73 -22.44
C GLN A 212 46.26 -18.30 -21.81
N ARG A 213 45.82 -19.38 -22.48
CA ARG A 213 44.98 -20.45 -21.98
C ARG A 213 45.70 -21.18 -20.85
N SER A 214 45.01 -21.42 -19.74
CA SER A 214 45.22 -22.61 -18.91
C SER A 214 43.87 -23.05 -18.36
N ALA A 215 43.42 -24.21 -18.82
CA ALA A 215 42.23 -24.88 -18.35
C ALA A 215 42.45 -25.37 -16.90
N SER A 216 41.43 -25.20 -16.06
CA SER A 216 41.27 -25.99 -14.83
C SER A 216 39.93 -26.71 -14.89
N PRO A 217 39.88 -28.01 -14.52
CA PRO A 217 38.68 -28.82 -14.63
C PRO A 217 37.66 -28.47 -13.54
N ALA A 218 36.38 -28.52 -13.91
CA ALA A 218 35.26 -28.37 -12.99
C ALA A 218 35.17 -29.59 -12.02
N PRO A 219 34.80 -29.39 -10.75
CA PRO A 219 34.46 -30.48 -9.86
C PRO A 219 33.10 -31.11 -10.24
N PRO A 220 32.90 -32.41 -9.98
CA PRO A 220 31.66 -33.10 -10.30
C PRO A 220 30.49 -32.67 -9.40
N PHE A 221 29.36 -32.41 -10.04
CA PHE A 221 28.06 -32.23 -9.40
C PHE A 221 27.59 -33.54 -8.75
N SER A 222 27.33 -33.52 -7.44
CA SER A 222 26.54 -34.55 -6.77
C SER A 222 25.05 -34.21 -6.84
N PRO A 223 24.17 -35.14 -7.25
CA PRO A 223 22.73 -34.94 -7.21
C PRO A 223 22.20 -35.05 -5.76
N ARG A 224 21.43 -34.05 -5.32
CA ARG A 224 20.68 -34.12 -4.07
C ARG A 224 19.49 -35.07 -4.23
N SER A 225 19.53 -36.11 -3.42
CA SER A 225 18.46 -37.08 -3.16
C SER A 225 17.18 -36.40 -2.66
N SER A 226 16.06 -36.82 -3.24
CA SER A 226 14.68 -36.61 -2.84
C SER A 226 14.38 -37.33 -1.51
N GLY A 227 14.19 -36.57 -0.44
CA GLY A 227 13.69 -37.07 0.84
C GLY A 227 12.16 -37.17 0.83
N SER A 228 11.68 -38.40 0.69
CA SER A 228 10.32 -38.86 0.94
C SER A 228 9.96 -38.73 2.42
N CYS A 229 8.74 -38.26 2.74
CA CYS A 229 8.14 -38.43 4.06
C CYS A 229 6.99 -39.43 3.94
N ALA A 230 7.29 -40.69 4.25
CA ALA A 230 6.31 -41.67 4.68
C ALA A 230 6.94 -42.56 5.76
N ASP A 231 6.09 -42.94 6.72
CA ASP A 231 6.21 -44.02 7.72
C ASP A 231 6.49 -43.62 9.19
N GLU A 232 5.35 -43.53 9.91
CA GLU A 232 5.10 -43.96 11.29
C GLU A 232 5.57 -45.42 11.55
N PRO A 233 5.73 -45.94 12.81
CA PRO A 233 4.65 -45.97 13.83
C PRO A 233 5.01 -46.01 15.34
N ARG A 234 3.98 -45.75 16.18
CA ARG A 234 3.70 -46.27 17.56
C ARG A 234 4.70 -45.98 18.70
N ALA A 235 4.35 -45.70 19.97
CA ALA A 235 3.12 -45.55 20.75
C ALA A 235 3.51 -44.91 22.14
N PRO A 236 2.77 -45.07 23.26
CA PRO A 236 1.68 -44.19 23.71
C PRO A 236 1.92 -43.58 25.12
N GLU A 237 1.64 -42.30 25.34
CA GLU A 237 1.46 -41.76 26.70
C GLU A 237 0.21 -40.87 26.84
N LYS A 238 -0.79 -41.47 27.50
CA LYS A 238 -1.69 -40.92 28.52
C LYS A 238 -2.18 -39.47 28.32
N CYS A 239 -3.39 -39.33 27.79
CA CYS A 239 -4.24 -38.18 28.04
C CYS A 239 -4.90 -38.29 29.44
N PRO A 240 -4.85 -37.27 30.30
CA PRO A 240 -5.76 -37.17 31.43
C PRO A 240 -7.16 -36.74 30.97
N THR A 241 -8.13 -37.35 31.62
CA THR A 241 -9.57 -37.31 31.42
C THR A 241 -10.21 -35.95 31.69
N ALA A 242 -11.27 -35.71 30.92
CA ALA A 242 -12.34 -34.72 31.02
C ALA A 242 -12.61 -34.09 32.40
N GLY A 243 -12.59 -32.76 32.43
CA GLY A 243 -13.38 -31.94 33.36
C GLY A 243 -14.52 -31.26 32.61
N GLN A 244 -15.76 -31.73 32.80
CA GLN A 244 -16.96 -31.06 32.31
C GLN A 244 -17.23 -29.78 33.11
N PRO A 245 -17.52 -28.63 32.47
CA PRO A 245 -18.21 -27.54 33.14
C PRO A 245 -19.73 -27.78 33.12
N LYS A 246 -20.30 -27.68 34.32
CA LYS A 246 -21.72 -27.81 34.66
C LYS A 246 -22.60 -26.86 33.83
N ARG A 247 -23.70 -27.39 33.30
CA ARG A 247 -24.86 -26.63 32.82
C ARG A 247 -25.42 -25.77 33.96
N ALA A 248 -25.48 -24.46 33.75
CA ALA A 248 -26.32 -23.57 34.53
C ALA A 248 -27.60 -23.28 33.73
N SER A 249 -28.72 -23.53 34.39
CA SER A 249 -30.09 -23.35 33.90
C SER A 249 -30.40 -21.90 33.59
N ALA A 250 -31.16 -21.69 32.50
CA ALA A 250 -31.86 -20.45 32.21
C ALA A 250 -33.06 -20.26 33.15
N PRO A 251 -33.45 -19.01 33.47
CA PRO A 251 -34.83 -18.69 33.77
C PRO A 251 -35.55 -18.03 32.58
N SER A 252 -36.85 -18.25 32.62
CA SER A 252 -37.87 -18.05 31.61
C SER A 252 -38.32 -16.60 31.45
N ALA A 253 -38.73 -16.29 30.21
CA ALA A 253 -39.75 -15.35 29.74
C ALA A 253 -40.18 -14.15 30.61
N ALA A 254 -40.05 -12.95 30.02
CA ALA A 254 -41.01 -11.86 30.21
C ALA A 254 -41.16 -10.97 28.95
N ARG A 255 -42.38 -11.04 28.39
CA ARG A 255 -43.18 -9.97 27.72
C ARG A 255 -42.61 -9.18 26.53
N LEU A 256 -43.08 -9.60 25.35
CA LEU A 256 -43.86 -8.83 24.37
C LEU A 256 -43.88 -7.29 24.52
N ALA A 257 -43.27 -6.60 23.55
CA ALA A 257 -43.73 -5.31 23.04
C ALA A 257 -43.80 -5.39 21.51
N GLN A 258 -44.97 -5.06 20.97
CA GLN A 258 -45.36 -5.18 19.55
C GLN A 258 -44.69 -4.11 18.65
N PRO A 259 -44.57 -4.37 17.34
CA PRO A 259 -44.06 -3.39 16.37
C PRO A 259 -45.06 -2.25 16.14
N ARG A 260 -44.57 -1.00 16.16
CA ARG A 260 -45.34 0.15 15.69
C ARG A 260 -45.44 0.14 14.17
N ARG A 261 -46.65 0.48 13.72
CA ARG A 261 -47.13 0.49 12.34
C ARG A 261 -46.26 1.33 11.42
N VAL A 262 -46.08 0.77 10.22
CA VAL A 262 -45.83 1.49 8.97
C VAL A 262 -47.15 2.16 8.61
N ASP A 263 -47.18 3.49 8.51
CA ASP A 263 -48.09 4.30 7.69
C ASP A 263 -47.78 5.77 7.99
N ASP A 264 -47.07 6.43 7.07
CA ASP A 264 -47.30 7.83 6.67
C ASP A 264 -46.24 8.25 5.64
N LEU A 265 -46.59 8.04 4.38
CA LEU A 265 -46.02 8.76 3.24
C LEU A 265 -46.84 10.05 3.05
N PRO A 266 -46.19 11.19 2.82
CA PRO A 266 -46.72 12.16 1.86
C PRO A 266 -45.94 12.06 0.54
N ARG A 267 -46.75 11.89 -0.50
CA ARG A 267 -46.45 11.90 -1.92
C ARG A 267 -46.35 13.36 -2.39
N ALA A 268 -45.17 13.83 -2.77
CA ALA A 268 -44.91 14.98 -3.67
C ALA A 268 -43.38 15.13 -3.78
N ALA A 269 -42.73 15.42 -4.91
CA ALA A 269 -43.12 15.65 -6.28
C ALA A 269 -41.89 15.40 -7.17
N ALA A 270 -42.14 15.11 -8.44
CA ALA A 270 -41.15 15.04 -9.50
C ALA A 270 -40.43 16.38 -9.73
N HIS A 271 -39.15 16.32 -10.13
CA HIS A 271 -38.44 17.18 -11.11
C HIS A 271 -37.06 16.52 -11.29
N ALA A 272 -36.82 15.74 -12.35
CA ALA A 272 -36.35 16.21 -13.66
C ALA A 272 -35.11 17.12 -13.53
N LEU A 273 -33.94 16.61 -13.93
CA LEU A 273 -33.01 17.22 -14.89
C LEU A 273 -31.73 16.37 -15.02
N GLU A 274 -31.51 15.96 -16.27
CA GLU A 274 -30.26 15.76 -17.05
C GLU A 274 -28.92 15.55 -16.32
#